data_AF-F9XDH2-F1
#
_entry.id   AF-F9XDH2-F1
#
_cell.length_a   1.000
_cell.length_b   1.000
_cell.length_c   1.000
_cell.angle_alpha   90.00
_cell.angle_beta   90.00
_cell.angle_gamma   90.00
#
_symmetry.space_group_name_H-M   'P 1'
#
loop_
_entity.id
_entity.type
_entity.pdbx_description
1 polymer ?
#
loop_
_entity_poly.entity_id
_entity_poly.type
_entity_poly.pdbx_seq_one_letter_code
_entity_poly.pdbx_strand_id
1 'polypeptide(L)'
;MAPVCDTALADPLMLDKIDKLFACGVGELVDLPQIVVVGDQSSGKSSVLEGLIRKPLPRDSGLCTRFATQIVFRRAKIEGVEVSIIPDKDADAQHAARVRKWGKKANAIE
;
A
#
# COMPACT_ATOMS: atom_id res chain seq x y z
N MET A 1 32.57 -15.10 -15.09
CA MET A 1 31.92 -13.76 -15.13
C MET A 1 30.52 -13.94 -14.58
N ALA A 2 30.27 -13.56 -13.32
CA ALA A 2 28.95 -13.71 -12.73
C ALA A 2 28.00 -12.68 -13.36
N PRO A 3 26.71 -13.02 -13.59
CA PRO A 3 25.75 -12.05 -14.11
C PRO A 3 25.59 -10.94 -13.07
N VAL A 4 25.84 -9.70 -13.50
CA VAL A 4 25.47 -8.51 -12.75
C VAL A 4 23.95 -8.42 -12.88
N CYS A 5 23.23 -9.01 -11.94
CA CYS A 5 21.81 -8.72 -11.78
C CYS A 5 21.72 -7.26 -11.31
N ASP A 6 21.25 -6.37 -12.19
CA ASP A 6 20.80 -5.02 -11.83
C ASP A 6 19.62 -5.14 -10.83
N THR A 7 19.92 -5.38 -9.55
CA THR A 7 18.94 -5.47 -8.45
C THR A 7 18.61 -4.11 -7.85
N ALA A 8 19.20 -3.02 -8.33
CA ALA A 8 19.16 -1.71 -7.68
C ALA A 8 17.74 -1.17 -7.41
N LEU A 9 16.76 -1.49 -8.27
CA LEU A 9 15.39 -0.99 -8.14
C LEU A 9 14.43 -1.90 -7.35
N ALA A 10 14.81 -3.16 -7.12
CA ALA A 10 13.93 -4.16 -6.50
C ALA A 10 14.57 -4.84 -5.28
N ASP A 11 15.65 -4.26 -4.74
CA ASP A 11 16.30 -4.74 -3.53
C ASP A 11 15.33 -4.64 -2.34
N PRO A 12 15.04 -5.75 -1.63
CA PRO A 12 14.08 -5.76 -0.53
C PRO A 12 14.45 -4.79 0.61
N LEU A 13 15.75 -4.59 0.87
CA LEU A 13 16.21 -3.71 1.94
C LEU A 13 16.02 -2.24 1.56
N MET A 14 16.15 -1.88 0.28
CA MET A 14 15.84 -0.55 -0.24
C MET A 14 14.34 -0.26 -0.19
N LEU A 15 13.50 -1.21 -0.60
CA LEU A 15 12.04 -1.06 -0.54
C LEU A 15 11.55 -0.89 0.90
N ASP A 16 12.11 -1.64 1.86
CA ASP A 16 11.80 -1.48 3.29
C ASP A 16 12.16 -0.09 3.83
N LYS A 17 13.24 0.53 3.32
CA LYS A 17 13.62 1.89 3.71
C LYS A 17 12.64 2.91 3.13
N ILE A 18 12.27 2.78 1.86
CA ILE A 18 11.29 3.64 1.20
C ILE A 18 9.94 3.57 1.94
N ASP A 19 9.50 2.37 2.31
CA ASP A 19 8.29 2.17 3.09
C ASP A 19 8.32 2.85 4.46
N LYS A 20 9.46 2.78 5.17
CA LYS A 20 9.64 3.46 6.46
C LYS A 20 9.60 4.98 6.30
N LEU A 21 10.20 5.51 5.23
CA LEU A 21 10.13 6.95 4.92
C LEU A 21 8.69 7.37 4.61
N PHE A 22 7.94 6.56 3.86
CA PHE A 22 6.51 6.78 3.63
C PHE A 22 5.69 6.78 4.92
N ALA A 23 5.92 5.81 5.80
CA ALA A 23 5.24 5.71 7.09
C ALA A 23 5.52 6.90 8.02
N CYS A 24 6.68 7.56 7.83
CA CYS A 24 7.04 8.77 8.55
C CYS A 24 6.47 10.06 7.94
N GLY A 25 5.69 9.99 6.85
CA GLY A 25 5.14 11.17 6.18
C GLY A 25 6.19 11.98 5.40
N VAL A 26 7.36 11.40 5.12
CA VAL A 26 8.48 12.11 4.45
C VAL A 26 8.19 12.39 2.97
N GLY A 27 7.12 11.81 2.40
CA GLY A 27 6.70 12.11 1.03
C GLY A 27 6.40 13.59 0.76
N GLU A 28 6.17 14.41 1.80
CA GLU A 28 6.03 15.88 1.67
C GLU A 28 7.39 16.61 1.60
N LEU A 29 8.49 15.95 1.98
CA LEU A 29 9.84 16.52 2.07
C LEU A 29 10.77 15.99 0.97
N VAL A 30 10.55 14.78 0.48
CA VAL A 30 11.39 14.10 -0.51
C VAL A 30 10.52 13.30 -1.47
N ASP A 31 10.81 13.41 -2.77
CA ASP A 31 10.15 12.61 -3.79
C ASP A 31 10.54 11.12 -3.66
N LEU A 32 9.58 10.31 -3.21
CA LEU A 32 9.70 8.86 -3.14
C LEU A 32 9.08 8.22 -4.39
N PRO A 33 9.63 7.11 -4.90
CA PRO A 33 9.09 6.46 -6.09
C PRO A 33 7.68 5.91 -5.84
N GLN A 34 6.73 6.28 -6.70
CA GLN A 34 5.33 5.84 -6.66
C GLN A 34 4.81 5.49 -8.05
N ILE A 35 3.85 4.56 -8.12
CA ILE A 35 3.07 4.28 -9.33
C ILE A 35 1.67 4.82 -9.12
N VAL A 36 1.26 5.77 -9.96
CA VAL A 36 -0.07 6.39 -9.93
C VAL A 36 -0.82 6.08 -11.22
N VAL A 37 -2.07 5.67 -11.13
CA VAL A 37 -2.94 5.39 -12.28
C VAL A 37 -4.01 6.48 -12.38
N VAL A 38 -3.98 7.28 -13.46
CA VAL A 38 -4.86 8.43 -13.68
C VAL A 38 -5.71 8.21 -14.94
N GLY A 39 -6.97 8.64 -14.91
CA GLY A 39 -7.90 8.56 -16.04
C GLY A 39 -9.37 8.72 -15.63
N ASP A 40 -10.26 8.85 -16.61
CA ASP A 40 -11.69 9.10 -16.40
C ASP A 40 -12.41 7.96 -15.65
N GLN A 41 -13.59 8.26 -15.10
CA GLN A 41 -14.45 7.24 -14.47
C GLN A 41 -14.70 6.10 -15.46
N SER A 42 -14.62 4.85 -14.99
CA SER A 42 -14.83 3.65 -15.80
C SER A 42 -13.74 3.32 -16.83
N SER A 43 -12.65 4.09 -16.94
CA SER A 43 -11.53 3.81 -17.88
C SER A 43 -10.63 2.63 -17.49
N GLY A 44 -11.08 1.72 -16.62
CA GLY A 44 -10.33 0.51 -16.27
C GLY A 44 -9.16 0.70 -15.29
N LYS A 45 -9.06 1.83 -14.57
CA LYS A 45 -8.01 2.07 -13.56
C LYS A 45 -7.90 0.94 -12.53
N SER A 46 -9.04 0.50 -12.00
CA SER A 46 -9.09 -0.64 -11.08
C SER A 46 -8.65 -1.94 -11.75
N SER A 47 -8.98 -2.16 -13.03
CA SER A 47 -8.50 -3.32 -13.79
C SER A 47 -6.99 -3.32 -14.00
N VAL A 48 -6.37 -2.17 -14.26
CA VAL A 48 -4.90 -2.04 -14.38
C VAL A 48 -4.24 -2.36 -13.05
N LEU A 49 -4.74 -1.77 -11.96
CA LEU A 49 -4.23 -2.06 -10.62
C LEU A 49 -4.44 -3.54 -10.27
N GLU A 50 -5.61 -4.13 -10.52
CA GLU A 50 -5.84 -5.56 -10.30
C GLU A 50 -4.90 -6.46 -11.09
N GLY A 51 -4.58 -6.11 -12.34
CA GLY A 51 -3.59 -6.84 -13.14
C GLY A 51 -2.19 -6.80 -12.53
N LEU A 52 -1.81 -5.67 -11.95
CA LEU A 52 -0.53 -5.50 -11.25
C LEU A 52 -0.51 -6.22 -9.89
N ILE A 53 -1.61 -6.12 -9.14
CA ILE A 53 -1.80 -6.63 -7.77
C ILE A 53 -2.08 -8.15 -7.77
N ARG A 54 -2.63 -8.69 -8.87
CA ARG A 54 -3.14 -10.07 -8.99
C ARG A 54 -4.18 -10.47 -7.94
N LYS A 55 -4.87 -9.48 -7.35
CA LYS A 55 -6.01 -9.67 -6.45
C LYS A 55 -7.14 -8.73 -6.88
N PRO A 56 -8.40 -9.14 -6.74
CA PRO A 56 -9.53 -8.28 -7.08
C PRO A 56 -9.58 -7.09 -6.13
N LEU A 57 -9.79 -5.90 -6.68
CA LEU A 57 -10.11 -4.72 -5.89
C LEU A 57 -11.63 -4.66 -5.71
N PRO A 58 -12.13 -4.13 -4.58
CA PRO A 58 -13.57 -3.97 -4.39
C PRO A 58 -14.16 -3.07 -5.49
N ARG A 59 -15.10 -3.62 -6.26
CA ARG A 59 -15.86 -2.93 -7.30
C ARG A 59 -17.32 -2.86 -6.84
N ASP A 60 -17.89 -1.66 -6.74
CA ASP A 60 -19.32 -1.46 -6.52
C ASP A 60 -19.89 -0.55 -7.62
N SER A 61 -21.14 -0.78 -8.00
CA SER A 61 -21.80 -0.21 -9.19
C SER A 61 -22.16 1.27 -9.06
N GLY A 62 -22.23 1.79 -7.83
CA GLY A 62 -22.68 3.16 -7.57
C GLY A 62 -21.58 4.22 -7.39
N LEU A 63 -20.43 3.87 -6.78
CA LEU A 63 -19.32 4.78 -6.49
C LEU A 63 -17.99 4.03 -6.47
N CYS A 64 -17.03 4.43 -7.32
CA CYS A 64 -15.66 3.90 -7.29
C CYS A 64 -14.90 4.43 -6.05
N THR A 65 -14.02 3.61 -5.46
CA THR A 65 -13.05 3.91 -4.38
C THR A 65 -13.37 5.16 -3.54
N ARG A 66 -14.21 5.04 -2.51
CA ARG A 66 -14.64 6.17 -1.65
C ARG A 66 -13.57 6.67 -0.67
N PHE A 67 -12.55 5.87 -0.42
CA PHE A 67 -11.47 6.17 0.50
C PHE A 67 -10.14 5.98 -0.22
N ALA A 68 -9.16 6.84 0.07
CA ALA A 68 -7.80 6.64 -0.43
C ALA A 68 -7.25 5.34 0.15
N THR A 69 -7.06 4.34 -0.72
CA THR A 69 -6.53 3.02 -0.34
C THR A 69 -5.08 2.94 -0.77
N GLN A 70 -4.17 2.93 0.21
CA GLN A 70 -2.76 2.62 -0.02
C GLN A 70 -2.54 1.11 0.01
N ILE A 71 -1.97 0.55 -1.05
CA ILE A 71 -1.63 -0.87 -1.14
C ILE A 71 -0.11 -0.99 -1.23
N VAL A 72 0.50 -1.68 -0.27
CA VAL A 72 1.94 -1.88 -0.19
C VAL A 72 2.27 -3.35 -0.42
N PHE A 73 3.05 -3.64 -1.47
CA PHE A 73 3.55 -4.98 -1.77
C PHE A 73 4.90 -5.19 -1.13
N ARG A 74 5.01 -6.16 -0.22
CA ARG A 74 6.28 -6.56 0.39
C ARG A 74 6.62 -7.99 0.01
N ARG A 75 7.88 -8.23 -0.35
CA ARG A 75 8.41 -9.60 -0.44
C ARG A 75 8.60 -10.10 0.98
N ALA A 76 7.75 -11.02 1.42
CA ALA A 76 7.84 -11.64 2.73
C ALA A 76 8.10 -13.15 2.60
N LYS A 77 8.81 -13.73 3.57
CA LYS A 77 8.99 -15.19 3.65
C LYS A 77 7.70 -15.92 3.99
N ILE A 78 6.73 -15.20 4.56
CA ILE A 78 5.44 -15.70 5.03
C ILE A 78 4.38 -14.86 4.34
N GLU A 79 3.43 -15.51 3.69
CA GLU A 79 2.25 -14.85 3.14
C GLU A 79 1.27 -14.50 4.26
N GLY A 80 0.86 -13.23 4.32
CA GLY A 80 -0.08 -12.74 5.31
C GLY A 80 -0.62 -11.37 4.95
N VAL A 81 -1.75 -11.02 5.55
CA VAL A 81 -2.44 -9.75 5.40
C VAL A 81 -2.57 -9.11 6.78
N GLU A 82 -2.12 -7.87 6.90
CA GLU A 82 -2.35 -7.02 8.07
C GLU A 82 -3.22 -5.84 7.66
N VAL A 83 -4.30 -5.63 8.41
CA VAL A 83 -5.23 -4.51 8.22
C VAL A 83 -5.18 -3.65 9.47
N SER A 84 -4.96 -2.34 9.32
CA SER A 84 -4.90 -1.37 10.42
C SER A 84 -5.49 -0.02 9.97
N ILE A 85 -5.81 0.85 10.92
CA ILE A 85 -6.28 2.22 10.65
C ILE A 85 -5.20 3.22 11.08
N ILE A 86 -4.79 4.06 10.14
CA ILE A 86 -3.93 5.22 10.41
C ILE A 86 -4.86 6.40 10.72
N PRO A 87 -4.83 6.96 11.95
CA PRO A 87 -5.63 8.14 12.27
C PRO A 87 -5.16 9.35 11.48
N ASP A 88 -6.09 10.28 11.24
CA ASP A 88 -5.76 11.60 10.71
C ASP A 88 -4.75 12.33 11.64
N LYS A 89 -3.89 13.18 11.05
CA LYS A 89 -2.89 13.95 11.78
C LYS A 89 -3.51 14.92 12.80
N ASP A 90 -4.73 15.37 12.52
CA ASP A 90 -5.48 16.32 13.35
C ASP A 90 -6.49 15.62 14.28
N ALA A 91 -6.48 14.28 14.32
CA ALA A 91 -7.37 13.52 15.19
C ALA A 91 -7.03 13.72 16.68
N ASP A 92 -8.07 13.84 17.52
CA ASP A 92 -7.88 13.93 18.96
C ASP A 92 -7.22 12.67 19.53
N ALA A 93 -6.52 12.81 20.66
CA ALA A 93 -5.73 11.74 21.25
C ALA A 93 -6.57 10.50 21.61
N GLN A 94 -7.84 10.68 22.00
CA GLN A 94 -8.72 9.57 22.36
C GLN A 94 -9.15 8.80 21.12
N HIS A 95 -9.54 9.51 20.06
CA HIS A 95 -9.88 8.92 18.77
C HIS A 95 -8.69 8.19 18.17
N ALA A 96 -7.52 8.83 18.11
CA ALA A 96 -6.29 8.25 17.58
C ALA A 96 -5.90 6.97 18.33
N ALA A 97 -5.98 6.98 19.66
CA ALA A 97 -5.72 5.78 20.48
C ALA A 97 -6.74 4.67 20.24
N ARG A 98 -8.02 5.03 20.06
CA ARG A 98 -9.10 4.07 19.80
C ARG A 98 -8.93 3.38 18.44
N VAL A 99 -8.66 4.13 17.38
CA VAL A 99 -8.55 3.55 16.03
C VAL A 99 -7.27 2.75 15.84
N ARG A 100 -6.16 3.15 16.48
CA ARG A 100 -4.90 2.38 16.47
C ARG A 100 -5.00 1.02 17.15
N LYS A 101 -5.98 0.82 18.06
CA LYS A 101 -6.26 -0.50 18.66
C LYS A 101 -6.96 -1.44 17.68
N TRP A 102 -7.55 -0.92 16.61
CA TRP A 102 -8.21 -1.74 15.61
C TRP A 102 -7.18 -2.25 14.60
N GLY A 103 -7.19 -3.57 14.41
CA GLY A 103 -6.47 -4.21 13.32
C GLY A 103 -6.78 -5.70 13.28
N LYS A 104 -6.57 -6.31 12.10
CA LYS A 104 -6.71 -7.75 11.90
C LYS A 104 -5.46 -8.27 11.22
N LYS A 105 -4.96 -9.43 11.67
CA LYS A 105 -3.90 -10.18 11.00
C LYS A 105 -4.49 -11.50 10.55
N ALA A 106 -4.29 -11.82 9.27
CA ALA A 106 -4.62 -13.12 8.71
C ALA A 106 -3.34 -13.67 8.07
N ASN A 107 -2.93 -14.87 8.47
CA ASN A 107 -1.90 -15.60 7.74
C ASN A 107 -2.58 -16.27 6.54
N ALA A 108 -1.88 -16.37 5.41
CA ALA A 108 -2.40 -17.09 4.26
C ALA A 108 -2.23 -18.61 4.47
N ILE A 109 -3.03 -19.19 5.37
CA ILE A 109 -3.29 -20.63 5.46
C ILE A 109 -4.74 -20.83 5.95
N GLU A 110 -5.70 -20.52 5.07
CA GLU A 110 -6.97 -21.23 4.74
C GLU A 110 -7.89 -20.32 3.92
#